data_AF-A0A2J6HGK3-F1
#
_entry.id   AF-A0A2J6HGK3-F1
#
_cell.length_a   1.000
_cell.length_b   1.000
_cell.length_c   1.000
_cell.angle_alpha   90.00
_cell.angle_beta   90.00
_cell.angle_gamma   90.00
#
_symmetry.space_group_name_H-M   'P 1'
#
loop_
_entity.id
_entity.type
_entity.pdbx_description
1 polymer ?
#
loop_
_entity_poly.entity_id
_entity_poly.type
_entity_poly.pdbx_seq_one_letter_code
_entity_poly.pdbx_strand_id
1 'polypeptide(L)'
;MKTMKTISTLLIILATSIFSLNAQDHVIDTPLDDFNQMHVRGSIEVHYSQGGTPHLKCTLSEKASDAFIYKVDGSTLFLDTKKSPETIKVYISSPNIKSVDLGSSATFNSEGTIKGNAIQFLTSGASELTADVECEKLEVSAEGASEVELAGSAKVLIAKAQGAVEIDAKKLSAEDVEVNASGASDVDVKAEKSLKVYAEGASDVTFEGEPETVDVELEGIASLNDKSAMDDMIIINDGDTVSFGSKEIIIHDNDIDIDVDKKKFNGHWGGIDFAFNGFLNADNELNDAPGYSFMDLDFSKSWGLEFNFIEQNFNLIRNHFGLVTGLGLHIHNYRLDKTTRLFSDSATLVNFADTMSNTIRSKLVTNYLVLPLLIEYQTNGKNNKNSFHIGVGGFVGTRMSSHTKVVMDNGNGKDKYKSWNNYHLNPIKYGLMARIGWGHLNLFANYSLSPMFEDNEGPEVYPLEFGLTIVGW
;
A
#
# COMPACT_ATOMS: atom_id res chain seq x y z
N MET A 1 102.48 -13.00 14.33
CA MET A 1 102.49 -11.65 13.73
C MET A 1 102.95 -11.80 12.29
N LYS A 2 102.29 -11.30 11.24
CA LYS A 2 101.00 -10.63 11.05
C LYS A 2 100.63 -10.93 9.59
N THR A 3 99.44 -11.47 9.37
CA THR A 3 98.87 -11.80 8.07
C THR A 3 98.05 -10.63 7.53
N MET A 4 98.32 -10.24 6.28
CA MET A 4 97.53 -9.35 5.42
C MET A 4 97.96 -9.69 3.99
N LYS A 5 97.16 -9.63 2.94
CA LYS A 5 95.72 -9.51 2.72
C LYS A 5 95.64 -9.64 1.19
N THR A 6 94.94 -10.62 0.67
CA THR A 6 94.51 -10.64 -0.74
C THR A 6 93.38 -11.63 -0.84
N ILE A 7 92.21 -11.17 -1.30
CA ILE A 7 91.34 -11.88 -2.25
C ILE A 7 90.30 -10.86 -2.72
N SER A 8 90.34 -10.64 -4.03
CA SER A 8 89.44 -9.86 -4.85
C SER A 8 88.14 -10.62 -5.12
N THR A 9 87.02 -9.91 -4.97
CA THR A 9 85.86 -9.86 -5.87
C THR A 9 85.37 -11.20 -6.47
N LEU A 10 84.28 -11.73 -5.90
CA LEU A 10 83.33 -12.59 -6.60
C LEU A 10 81.93 -11.99 -6.48
N LEU A 11 81.35 -11.64 -7.63
CA LEU A 11 80.01 -11.09 -7.80
C LEU A 11 78.99 -12.23 -7.67
N ILE A 12 78.14 -12.20 -6.64
CA ILE A 12 76.99 -13.11 -6.51
C ILE A 12 75.72 -12.28 -6.75
N ILE A 13 75.09 -12.51 -7.89
CA ILE A 13 73.71 -12.10 -8.17
C ILE A 13 72.81 -13.06 -7.40
N LEU A 14 72.28 -12.59 -6.26
CA LEU A 14 71.26 -13.32 -5.51
C LEU A 14 69.89 -12.90 -6.06
N ALA A 15 69.36 -13.68 -7.00
CA ALA A 15 67.96 -13.60 -7.40
C ALA A 15 67.10 -14.18 -6.26
N THR A 16 66.46 -13.31 -5.49
CA THR A 16 65.40 -13.68 -4.56
C THR A 16 64.17 -14.13 -5.35
N SER A 17 64.02 -15.44 -5.56
CA SER A 17 62.73 -16.03 -5.91
C SER A 17 61.84 -15.98 -4.66
N ILE A 18 60.97 -14.97 -4.63
CA ILE A 18 59.80 -14.96 -3.75
C ILE A 18 58.95 -16.16 -4.19
N PHE A 19 58.96 -17.24 -3.41
CA PHE A 19 57.89 -18.24 -3.51
C PHE A 19 56.63 -17.56 -2.98
N SER A 20 55.77 -17.12 -3.90
CA SER A 20 54.38 -16.84 -3.55
C SER A 20 53.77 -18.17 -3.09
N LEU A 21 53.42 -18.26 -1.80
CA LEU A 21 52.46 -19.24 -1.33
C LEU A 21 51.14 -18.91 -2.04
N ASN A 22 50.83 -19.64 -3.11
CA ASN A 22 49.47 -19.65 -3.62
C ASN A 22 48.66 -20.50 -2.65
N ALA A 23 47.64 -19.91 -2.02
CA ALA A 23 46.58 -20.67 -1.38
C ALA A 23 45.98 -21.58 -2.48
N GLN A 24 46.13 -22.89 -2.33
CA GLN A 24 45.64 -23.85 -3.31
C GLN A 24 44.20 -24.20 -2.92
N ASP A 25 43.25 -23.88 -3.79
CA ASP A 25 41.85 -24.25 -3.58
C ASP A 25 41.72 -25.77 -3.45
N HIS A 26 40.96 -26.24 -2.46
CA HIS A 26 40.67 -27.66 -2.27
C HIS A 26 39.51 -28.06 -3.19
N VAL A 27 39.80 -28.88 -4.18
CA VAL A 27 38.79 -29.41 -5.11
C VAL A 27 38.31 -30.78 -4.61
N ILE A 28 37.00 -30.91 -4.38
CA ILE A 28 36.32 -32.19 -4.20
C ILE A 28 35.70 -32.55 -5.55
N ASP A 29 36.00 -33.74 -6.05
CA ASP A 29 35.46 -34.28 -7.30
C ASP A 29 35.38 -35.81 -7.10
N THR A 30 34.26 -36.28 -6.54
CA THR A 30 34.13 -37.68 -6.09
C THR A 30 32.78 -38.29 -6.46
N PRO A 31 32.75 -39.57 -6.87
CA PRO A 31 31.50 -40.31 -6.94
C PRO A 31 30.89 -40.45 -5.54
N LEU A 32 29.56 -40.54 -5.50
CA LEU A 32 28.78 -40.79 -4.30
C LEU A 32 28.10 -42.18 -4.38
N ASP A 33 27.70 -42.70 -3.23
CA ASP A 33 26.75 -43.83 -3.20
C ASP A 33 25.38 -43.38 -3.74
N ASP A 34 24.55 -44.33 -4.16
CA ASP A 34 23.22 -44.06 -4.70
C ASP A 34 22.33 -43.34 -3.68
N PHE A 35 21.70 -42.23 -4.10
CA PHE A 35 20.72 -41.49 -3.30
C PHE A 35 19.59 -40.98 -4.20
N ASN A 36 18.44 -40.72 -3.57
CA ASN A 36 17.30 -40.05 -4.20
C ASN A 36 16.61 -39.06 -3.25
N GLN A 37 17.22 -38.78 -2.11
CA GLN A 37 16.82 -37.74 -1.17
C GLN A 37 18.03 -36.87 -0.88
N MET A 38 17.81 -35.58 -0.64
CA MET A 38 18.88 -34.65 -0.29
C MET A 38 18.46 -33.85 0.94
N HIS A 39 19.33 -33.77 1.92
CA HIS A 39 19.13 -32.99 3.14
C HIS A 39 20.29 -32.00 3.27
N VAL A 40 19.97 -30.70 3.20
CA VAL A 40 20.95 -29.62 3.13
C VAL A 40 20.77 -28.70 4.33
N ARG A 41 21.85 -28.47 5.08
CA ARG A 41 21.86 -27.59 6.25
C ARG A 41 23.06 -26.64 6.24
N GLY A 42 22.82 -25.43 6.74
CA GLY A 42 23.81 -24.35 6.78
C GLY A 42 23.89 -23.56 5.46
N SER A 43 25.01 -22.87 5.22
CA SER A 43 25.16 -21.96 4.08
C SER A 43 25.76 -22.68 2.87
N ILE A 44 24.91 -23.40 2.14
CA ILE A 44 25.28 -24.23 1.00
C ILE A 44 24.40 -23.86 -0.19
N GLU A 45 25.01 -23.65 -1.35
CA GLU A 45 24.33 -23.46 -2.63
C GLU A 45 24.52 -24.71 -3.49
N VAL A 46 23.44 -25.44 -3.72
CA VAL A 46 23.42 -26.67 -4.52
C VAL A 46 22.99 -26.36 -5.94
N HIS A 47 23.80 -26.79 -6.91
CA HIS A 47 23.42 -26.91 -8.31
C HIS A 47 23.20 -28.39 -8.64
N TYR A 48 21.96 -28.79 -8.86
CA TYR A 48 21.59 -30.18 -9.06
C TYR A 48 21.22 -30.47 -10.51
N SER A 49 21.91 -31.43 -11.15
CA SER A 49 21.55 -31.94 -12.47
C SER A 49 21.05 -33.38 -12.37
N GLN A 50 19.84 -33.64 -12.84
CA GLN A 50 19.36 -35.02 -12.96
C GLN A 50 20.01 -35.74 -14.14
N GLY A 51 20.60 -36.89 -13.88
CA GLY A 51 21.24 -37.74 -14.88
C GLY A 51 22.61 -38.24 -14.43
N GLY A 52 23.20 -39.12 -15.25
CA GLY A 52 24.53 -39.68 -14.98
C GLY A 52 24.58 -40.51 -13.71
N THR A 53 25.77 -40.61 -13.12
CA THR A 53 26.03 -41.28 -11.84
C THR A 53 25.95 -40.29 -10.67
N PRO A 54 25.63 -40.76 -9.46
CA PRO A 54 25.74 -39.95 -8.25
C PRO A 54 27.14 -39.36 -8.10
N HIS A 55 27.24 -38.03 -8.03
CA HIS A 55 28.54 -37.35 -8.03
C HIS A 55 28.45 -36.02 -7.26
N LEU A 56 29.54 -35.68 -6.57
CA LEU A 56 29.73 -34.39 -5.90
C LEU A 56 30.98 -33.70 -6.43
N LYS A 57 30.83 -32.44 -6.83
CA LYS A 57 31.93 -31.57 -7.21
C LYS A 57 31.84 -30.22 -6.52
N CYS A 58 32.94 -29.73 -5.93
CA CYS A 58 33.04 -28.37 -5.42
C CYS A 58 34.49 -27.90 -5.33
N THR A 59 34.67 -26.58 -5.25
CA THR A 59 35.97 -25.94 -5.02
C THR A 59 35.85 -25.12 -3.74
N LEU A 60 36.69 -25.41 -2.76
CA LEU A 60 36.61 -24.87 -1.40
C LEU A 60 37.89 -24.10 -1.05
N SER A 61 37.74 -23.02 -0.28
CA SER A 61 38.88 -22.46 0.44
C SER A 61 39.33 -23.43 1.54
N GLU A 62 40.53 -23.22 2.10
CA GLU A 62 41.01 -24.00 3.25
C GLU A 62 40.01 -23.96 4.43
N LYS A 63 39.39 -22.80 4.68
CA LYS A 63 38.40 -22.64 5.76
C LYS A 63 37.09 -23.36 5.48
N ALA A 64 36.58 -23.29 4.25
CA ALA A 64 35.38 -24.04 3.85
C ALA A 64 35.62 -25.55 3.89
N SER A 65 36.81 -26.01 3.50
CA SER A 65 37.17 -27.43 3.52
C SER A 65 37.05 -28.04 4.91
N ASP A 66 37.43 -27.33 5.96
CA ASP A 66 37.33 -27.82 7.35
C ASP A 66 35.89 -27.81 7.91
N ALA A 67 35.04 -26.96 7.32
CA ALA A 67 33.67 -26.74 7.76
C ALA A 67 32.64 -27.62 7.03
N PHE A 68 32.89 -27.95 5.76
CA PHE A 68 31.98 -28.71 4.91
C PHE A 68 31.96 -30.20 5.29
N ILE A 69 30.77 -30.75 5.47
CA ILE A 69 30.53 -32.16 5.76
C ILE A 69 29.55 -32.70 4.73
N TYR A 70 29.88 -33.82 4.11
CA TYR A 70 28.94 -34.56 3.27
C TYR A 70 28.99 -36.05 3.59
N LYS A 71 27.85 -36.73 3.51
CA LYS A 71 27.76 -38.19 3.59
C LYS A 71 26.50 -38.70 2.88
N VAL A 72 26.57 -39.90 2.32
CA VAL A 72 25.36 -40.64 1.93
C VAL A 72 25.06 -41.64 3.05
N ASP A 73 23.82 -41.65 3.53
CA ASP A 73 23.35 -42.56 4.58
C ASP A 73 21.98 -43.11 4.17
N GLY A 74 21.94 -44.40 3.83
CA GLY A 74 20.79 -45.00 3.16
C GLY A 74 20.55 -44.39 1.78
N SER A 75 19.37 -43.82 1.57
CA SER A 75 18.96 -43.16 0.31
C SER A 75 19.12 -41.64 0.31
N THR A 76 19.69 -41.07 1.38
CA THR A 76 19.79 -39.62 1.58
C THR A 76 21.23 -39.14 1.52
N LEU A 77 21.47 -38.14 0.66
CA LEU A 77 22.69 -37.34 0.69
C LEU A 77 22.52 -36.21 1.72
N PHE A 78 23.36 -36.22 2.73
CA PHE A 78 23.46 -35.15 3.74
C PHE A 78 24.59 -34.20 3.36
N LEU A 79 24.27 -32.91 3.29
CA LEU A 79 25.20 -31.80 3.10
C LEU A 79 25.04 -30.85 4.29
N ASP A 80 26.12 -30.61 5.02
CA ASP A 80 26.11 -29.79 6.23
C ASP A 80 27.35 -28.88 6.28
N THR A 81 27.22 -27.75 6.96
CA THR A 81 28.35 -26.86 7.25
C THR A 81 28.39 -26.58 8.74
N LYS A 82 29.57 -26.75 9.32
CA LYS A 82 29.88 -26.10 10.61
C LYS A 82 29.86 -24.58 10.41
N LYS A 83 30.04 -23.79 11.49
CA LYS A 83 30.17 -22.32 11.43
C LYS A 83 31.18 -21.89 10.36
N SER A 84 30.67 -21.58 9.17
CA SER A 84 31.42 -21.08 8.03
C SER A 84 31.05 -19.62 7.81
N PRO A 85 32.01 -18.72 7.61
CA PRO A 85 31.74 -17.34 7.22
C PRO A 85 31.39 -17.20 5.73
N GLU A 86 31.52 -18.28 4.94
CA GLU A 86 31.32 -18.28 3.48
C GLU A 86 30.34 -19.36 3.03
N THR A 87 29.57 -19.03 1.97
CA THR A 87 28.65 -19.93 1.29
C THR A 87 29.42 -20.96 0.47
N ILE A 88 29.11 -22.24 0.63
CA ILE A 88 29.76 -23.33 -0.10
C ILE A 88 28.92 -23.72 -1.32
N LYS A 89 29.49 -23.54 -2.52
CA LYS A 89 28.87 -23.92 -3.78
C LYS A 89 29.20 -25.37 -4.15
N VAL A 90 28.19 -26.20 -4.37
CA VAL A 90 28.34 -27.61 -4.72
C VAL A 90 27.54 -27.96 -5.97
N TYR A 91 28.11 -28.83 -6.80
CA TYR A 91 27.47 -29.40 -7.97
C TYR A 91 27.19 -30.87 -7.70
N ILE A 92 25.92 -31.25 -7.77
CA ILE A 92 25.45 -32.60 -7.46
C ILE A 92 24.76 -33.18 -8.69
N SER A 93 25.04 -34.43 -9.02
CA SER A 93 24.24 -35.20 -9.99
C SER A 93 23.73 -36.49 -9.39
N SER A 94 22.57 -36.98 -9.85
CA SER A 94 22.10 -38.34 -9.59
C SER A 94 21.06 -38.77 -10.65
N PRO A 95 20.80 -40.08 -10.83
CA PRO A 95 19.82 -40.55 -11.81
C PRO A 95 18.38 -40.07 -11.53
N ASN A 96 18.03 -39.87 -10.25
CA ASN A 96 16.72 -39.40 -9.82
C ASN A 96 16.80 -38.75 -8.44
N ILE A 97 15.87 -37.83 -8.20
CA ILE A 97 15.64 -37.22 -6.90
C ILE A 97 14.12 -37.24 -6.64
N LYS A 98 13.74 -37.57 -5.41
CA LYS A 98 12.37 -37.64 -4.93
C LYS A 98 12.07 -36.61 -3.86
N SER A 99 13.08 -36.23 -3.07
CA SER A 99 12.91 -35.26 -1.99
C SER A 99 14.16 -34.39 -1.85
N VAL A 100 13.96 -33.08 -1.68
CA VAL A 100 14.99 -32.14 -1.26
C VAL A 100 14.48 -31.41 -0.02
N ASP A 101 15.25 -31.47 1.05
CA ASP A 101 14.97 -30.85 2.33
C ASP A 101 16.05 -29.79 2.62
N LEU A 102 15.68 -28.52 2.54
CA LEU A 102 16.53 -27.37 2.77
C LEU A 102 16.25 -26.75 4.14
N GLY A 103 17.32 -26.28 4.78
CA GLY A 103 17.23 -25.66 6.09
C GLY A 103 18.33 -24.65 6.33
N SER A 104 18.09 -23.76 7.29
CA SER A 104 19.00 -22.66 7.65
C SER A 104 19.08 -21.57 6.57
N SER A 105 20.13 -21.54 5.74
CA SER A 105 20.33 -20.55 4.67
C SER A 105 20.84 -21.24 3.41
N ALA A 106 20.26 -22.41 3.14
CA ALA A 106 20.62 -23.24 2.00
C ALA A 106 19.84 -22.79 0.76
N THR A 107 20.51 -22.87 -0.39
CA THR A 107 19.95 -22.59 -1.71
C THR A 107 20.01 -23.84 -2.58
N PHE A 108 18.96 -24.13 -3.33
CA PHE A 108 18.92 -25.21 -4.31
C PHE A 108 18.51 -24.69 -5.68
N ASN A 109 19.28 -25.04 -6.70
CA ASN A 109 19.01 -24.72 -8.09
C ASN A 109 19.00 -26.00 -8.91
N SER A 110 17.92 -26.28 -9.62
CA SER A 110 17.94 -27.34 -10.64
C SER A 110 18.64 -26.85 -11.91
N GLU A 111 19.57 -27.65 -12.41
CA GLU A 111 20.16 -27.49 -13.74
C GLU A 111 19.36 -28.35 -14.73
N GLY A 112 18.35 -27.73 -15.33
CA GLY A 112 17.37 -28.39 -16.19
C GLY A 112 16.20 -29.01 -15.43
N THR A 113 15.36 -29.73 -16.16
CA THR A 113 14.09 -30.26 -15.64
C THR A 113 14.26 -31.56 -14.86
N ILE A 114 13.77 -31.56 -13.62
CA ILE A 114 13.68 -32.73 -12.76
C ILE A 114 12.41 -33.51 -13.11
N LYS A 115 12.58 -34.75 -13.58
CA LYS A 115 11.49 -35.67 -13.92
C LYS A 115 11.32 -36.74 -12.86
N GLY A 116 10.08 -36.98 -12.46
CA GLY A 116 9.75 -37.98 -11.45
C GLY A 116 8.26 -38.27 -11.36
N ASN A 117 7.90 -39.36 -10.69
CA ASN A 117 6.49 -39.63 -10.40
C ASN A 117 5.99 -38.70 -9.26
N ALA A 118 6.64 -38.78 -8.10
CA ALA A 118 6.37 -37.91 -6.97
C ALA A 118 7.66 -37.19 -6.55
N ILE A 119 7.59 -35.87 -6.45
CA ILE A 119 8.70 -35.00 -6.02
C ILE A 119 8.23 -34.19 -4.81
N GLN A 120 9.07 -34.09 -3.80
CA GLN A 120 8.81 -33.32 -2.59
C GLN A 120 9.92 -32.30 -2.34
N PHE A 121 9.54 -31.05 -2.10
CA PHE A 121 10.44 -30.00 -1.66
C PHE A 121 10.02 -29.52 -0.27
N LEU A 122 10.96 -29.54 0.67
CA LEU A 122 10.78 -28.99 2.00
C LEU A 122 11.79 -27.86 2.20
N THR A 123 11.33 -26.69 2.61
CA THR A 123 12.20 -25.54 2.89
C THR A 123 11.90 -24.99 4.28
N SER A 124 12.94 -24.60 5.00
CA SER A 124 12.84 -24.14 6.39
C SER A 124 13.95 -23.14 6.73
N GLY A 125 13.65 -22.19 7.62
CA GLY A 125 14.59 -21.10 7.91
C GLY A 125 14.55 -20.04 6.81
N ALA A 126 15.70 -19.56 6.36
CA ALA A 126 15.86 -18.57 5.29
C ALA A 126 16.45 -19.22 4.02
N SER A 127 15.77 -20.26 3.52
CA SER A 127 16.20 -21.06 2.37
C SER A 127 15.53 -20.63 1.06
N GLU A 128 16.22 -20.86 -0.06
CA GLU A 128 15.79 -20.51 -1.40
C GLU A 128 15.82 -21.75 -2.31
N LEU A 129 14.77 -21.97 -3.11
CA LEU A 129 14.67 -23.11 -4.01
C LEU A 129 14.17 -22.67 -5.37
N THR A 130 14.93 -22.97 -6.43
CA THR A 130 14.52 -22.79 -7.82
C THR A 130 14.57 -24.13 -8.54
N ALA A 131 13.44 -24.58 -9.10
CA ALA A 131 13.40 -25.85 -9.82
C ALA A 131 12.43 -25.89 -11.00
N ASP A 132 12.92 -26.43 -12.11
CA ASP A 132 12.08 -26.89 -13.23
C ASP A 132 11.69 -28.35 -12.99
N VAL A 133 10.39 -28.68 -13.03
CA VAL A 133 9.91 -30.04 -12.79
C VAL A 133 8.92 -30.54 -13.86
N GLU A 134 8.91 -31.85 -14.07
CA GLU A 134 7.90 -32.57 -14.85
C GLU A 134 7.49 -33.82 -14.08
N CYS A 135 6.31 -33.82 -13.44
CA CYS A 135 5.92 -34.92 -12.56
C CYS A 135 4.41 -35.19 -12.48
N GLU A 136 4.05 -36.33 -11.89
CA GLU A 136 2.64 -36.64 -11.62
C GLU A 136 2.17 -35.90 -10.35
N LYS A 137 2.98 -35.88 -9.30
CA LYS A 137 2.68 -35.18 -8.05
C LYS A 137 3.89 -34.36 -7.58
N LEU A 138 3.69 -33.06 -7.41
CA LEU A 138 4.61 -32.15 -6.73
C LEU A 138 4.04 -31.74 -5.38
N GLU A 139 4.81 -31.91 -4.31
CA GLU A 139 4.47 -31.40 -2.98
C GLU A 139 5.56 -30.46 -2.50
N VAL A 140 5.18 -29.24 -2.14
CA VAL A 140 6.07 -28.18 -1.67
C VAL A 140 5.61 -27.77 -0.28
N SER A 141 6.50 -27.81 0.70
CA SER A 141 6.24 -27.39 2.07
C SER A 141 7.30 -26.40 2.50
N ALA A 142 6.94 -25.12 2.52
CA ALA A 142 7.84 -24.02 2.81
C ALA A 142 7.48 -23.38 4.14
N GLU A 143 8.46 -23.27 5.03
CA GLU A 143 8.31 -22.76 6.38
C GLU A 143 9.34 -21.66 6.70
N GLY A 144 9.00 -20.76 7.63
CA GLY A 144 9.92 -19.77 8.17
C GLY A 144 9.98 -18.48 7.34
N ALA A 145 11.09 -18.26 6.64
CA ALA A 145 11.41 -17.08 5.82
C ALA A 145 11.96 -17.53 4.44
N SER A 146 11.24 -18.44 3.77
CA SER A 146 11.72 -19.16 2.59
C SER A 146 11.12 -18.65 1.29
N GLU A 147 11.87 -18.79 0.19
CA GLU A 147 11.47 -18.41 -1.17
C GLU A 147 11.56 -19.63 -2.10
N VAL A 148 10.53 -19.88 -2.90
CA VAL A 148 10.44 -21.04 -3.79
C VAL A 148 9.95 -20.61 -5.16
N GLU A 149 10.77 -20.80 -6.20
CA GLU A 149 10.42 -20.59 -7.60
C GLU A 149 10.31 -21.92 -8.35
N LEU A 150 9.18 -22.15 -9.02
CA LEU A 150 8.88 -23.40 -9.71
C LEU A 150 8.41 -23.16 -11.15
N ALA A 151 8.89 -23.98 -12.06
CA ALA A 151 8.47 -23.98 -13.46
C ALA A 151 8.29 -25.41 -14.03
N GLY A 152 7.61 -25.52 -15.16
CA GLY A 152 7.40 -26.79 -15.88
C GLY A 152 5.96 -27.28 -15.80
N SER A 153 5.75 -28.56 -15.48
CA SER A 153 4.41 -29.13 -15.37
C SER A 153 4.25 -30.20 -14.28
N ALA A 154 3.04 -30.25 -13.71
CA ALA A 154 2.63 -31.31 -12.79
C ALA A 154 1.18 -31.73 -13.07
N LYS A 155 0.78 -32.96 -12.74
CA LYS A 155 -0.68 -33.24 -12.69
C LYS A 155 -1.29 -32.71 -11.41
N VAL A 156 -0.64 -32.97 -10.27
CA VAL A 156 -1.09 -32.50 -8.96
C VAL A 156 -0.01 -31.64 -8.32
N LEU A 157 -0.35 -30.41 -7.94
CA LEU A 157 0.47 -29.54 -7.12
C LEU A 157 -0.16 -29.38 -5.73
N ILE A 158 0.61 -29.65 -4.68
CA ILE A 158 0.25 -29.32 -3.29
C ILE A 158 1.28 -28.31 -2.77
N ALA A 159 0.87 -27.06 -2.61
CA ALA A 159 1.71 -25.99 -2.09
C ALA A 159 1.29 -25.65 -0.66
N LYS A 160 2.21 -25.79 0.29
CA LYS A 160 2.01 -25.46 1.71
C LYS A 160 3.00 -24.36 2.11
N ALA A 161 2.48 -23.23 2.57
CA ALA A 161 3.25 -22.08 3.01
C ALA A 161 2.91 -21.74 4.48
N GLN A 162 3.93 -21.66 5.34
CA GLN A 162 3.76 -21.32 6.75
C GLN A 162 4.82 -20.32 7.24
N GLY A 163 4.40 -19.12 7.61
CA GLY A 163 5.30 -18.06 8.10
C GLY A 163 5.44 -16.92 7.09
N ALA A 164 6.65 -16.37 6.94
CA ALA A 164 6.98 -15.33 5.96
C ALA A 164 7.53 -15.97 4.68
N VAL A 165 6.65 -16.59 3.89
CA VAL A 165 7.04 -17.49 2.79
C VAL A 165 6.54 -16.96 1.46
N GLU A 166 7.35 -17.08 0.41
CA GLU A 166 6.98 -16.79 -0.98
C GLU A 166 7.10 -18.06 -1.83
N ILE A 167 6.03 -18.43 -2.53
CA ILE A 167 6.02 -19.53 -3.51
C ILE A 167 5.55 -18.95 -4.85
N ASP A 168 6.47 -18.74 -5.80
CA ASP A 168 6.15 -18.40 -7.19
C ASP A 168 6.18 -19.64 -8.07
N ALA A 169 4.99 -20.16 -8.38
CA ALA A 169 4.77 -21.26 -9.30
C ALA A 169 3.94 -20.83 -10.53
N LYS A 170 3.96 -19.55 -10.93
CA LYS A 170 3.22 -19.08 -12.14
C LYS A 170 3.67 -19.79 -13.42
N LYS A 171 4.95 -20.16 -13.48
CA LYS A 171 5.58 -20.85 -14.62
C LYS A 171 5.38 -22.37 -14.58
N LEU A 172 4.72 -22.90 -13.55
CA LEU A 172 4.41 -24.32 -13.38
C LEU A 172 2.93 -24.56 -13.69
N SER A 173 2.63 -25.15 -14.85
CA SER A 173 1.24 -25.50 -15.20
C SER A 173 0.85 -26.82 -14.52
N ALA A 174 -0.18 -26.77 -13.66
CA ALA A 174 -0.68 -27.93 -12.94
C ALA A 174 -2.17 -28.18 -13.23
N GLU A 175 -2.57 -29.46 -13.39
CA GLU A 175 -3.98 -29.80 -13.62
C GLU A 175 -4.83 -29.53 -12.35
N ASP A 176 -4.46 -30.17 -11.24
CA ASP A 176 -5.12 -30.05 -9.95
C ASP A 176 -4.18 -29.36 -8.95
N VAL A 177 -4.63 -28.26 -8.36
CA VAL A 177 -3.82 -27.45 -7.44
C VAL A 177 -4.50 -27.36 -6.08
N GLU A 178 -3.74 -27.68 -5.02
CA GLU A 178 -4.12 -27.45 -3.64
C GLU A 178 -3.12 -26.49 -2.96
N VAL A 179 -3.62 -25.36 -2.45
CA VAL A 179 -2.84 -24.37 -1.71
C VAL A 179 -3.30 -24.34 -0.25
N ASN A 180 -2.34 -24.47 0.67
CA ASN A 180 -2.54 -24.25 2.11
C ASN A 180 -1.58 -23.14 2.57
N ALA A 181 -2.09 -21.94 2.80
CA ALA A 181 -1.29 -20.76 3.13
C ALA A 181 -1.63 -20.25 4.54
N SER A 182 -0.62 -20.09 5.39
CA SER A 182 -0.80 -19.63 6.77
C SER A 182 0.32 -18.68 7.20
N GLY A 183 -0.04 -17.61 7.92
CA GLY A 183 0.92 -16.60 8.37
C GLY A 183 0.98 -15.40 7.44
N ALA A 184 2.18 -14.95 7.08
CA ALA A 184 2.43 -13.83 6.18
C ALA A 184 3.03 -14.35 4.86
N SER A 185 2.25 -15.14 4.12
CA SER A 185 2.71 -15.86 2.93
C SER A 185 2.13 -15.33 1.63
N ASP A 186 2.93 -15.31 0.56
CA ASP A 186 2.51 -15.04 -0.82
C ASP A 186 2.66 -16.31 -1.66
N VAL A 187 1.60 -16.73 -2.35
CA VAL A 187 1.59 -17.97 -3.15
C VAL A 187 0.95 -17.70 -4.50
N ASP A 188 1.75 -17.74 -5.56
CA ASP A 188 1.29 -17.65 -6.95
C ASP A 188 1.31 -19.03 -7.62
N VAL A 189 0.19 -19.46 -8.20
CA VAL A 189 0.06 -20.79 -8.86
C VAL A 189 -0.65 -20.70 -10.21
N LYS A 190 -0.50 -21.72 -11.05
CA LYS A 190 -1.28 -21.87 -12.29
C LYS A 190 -2.04 -23.20 -12.31
N ALA A 191 -3.36 -23.14 -12.41
CA ALA A 191 -4.28 -24.28 -12.33
C ALA A 191 -5.11 -24.43 -13.61
N GLU A 192 -5.16 -25.65 -14.17
CA GLU A 192 -5.84 -25.92 -15.45
C GLU A 192 -7.20 -26.64 -15.30
N LYS A 193 -7.44 -27.38 -14.21
CA LYS A 193 -8.69 -28.14 -14.00
C LYS A 193 -9.36 -27.86 -12.66
N SER A 194 -8.62 -27.96 -11.56
CA SER A 194 -9.17 -27.70 -10.23
C SER A 194 -8.22 -26.89 -9.38
N LEU A 195 -8.79 -25.98 -8.58
CA LEU A 195 -8.08 -25.19 -7.61
C LEU A 195 -8.79 -25.30 -6.27
N LYS A 196 -8.06 -25.75 -5.24
CA LYS A 196 -8.49 -25.73 -3.86
C LYS A 196 -7.57 -24.84 -3.04
N VAL A 197 -8.12 -23.87 -2.32
CA VAL A 197 -7.35 -22.93 -1.49
C VAL A 197 -7.88 -22.92 -0.07
N TYR A 198 -7.00 -23.17 0.89
CA TYR A 198 -7.17 -22.85 2.29
C TYR A 198 -6.15 -21.79 2.68
N ALA A 199 -6.60 -20.59 3.07
CA ALA A 199 -5.70 -19.52 3.47
C ALA A 199 -6.13 -18.85 4.78
N GLU A 200 -5.20 -18.72 5.72
CA GLU A 200 -5.40 -18.08 7.02
C GLU A 200 -4.33 -17.04 7.32
N GLY A 201 -4.64 -16.05 8.16
CA GLY A 201 -3.68 -15.00 8.54
C GLY A 201 -3.55 -13.88 7.49
N ALA A 202 -2.34 -13.33 7.33
CA ALA A 202 -1.97 -12.32 6.34
C ALA A 202 -1.44 -12.97 5.05
N SER A 203 -2.19 -13.95 4.54
CA SER A 203 -1.80 -14.76 3.40
C SER A 203 -2.44 -14.23 2.11
N ASP A 204 -1.63 -14.03 1.07
CA ASP A 204 -2.09 -13.66 -0.27
C ASP A 204 -1.85 -14.85 -1.21
N VAL A 205 -2.92 -15.28 -1.89
CA VAL A 205 -2.84 -16.34 -2.91
C VAL A 205 -3.26 -15.74 -4.24
N THR A 206 -2.49 -15.95 -5.28
CA THR A 206 -2.84 -15.56 -6.64
C THR A 206 -2.85 -16.80 -7.53
N PHE A 207 -3.81 -16.91 -8.42
CA PHE A 207 -3.82 -17.99 -9.41
C PHE A 207 -4.02 -17.48 -10.84
N GLU A 208 -3.46 -18.24 -11.78
CA GLU A 208 -3.66 -18.12 -13.23
C GLU A 208 -4.27 -19.43 -13.79
N GLY A 209 -4.81 -19.38 -15.01
CA GLY A 209 -5.44 -20.51 -15.70
C GLY A 209 -6.96 -20.62 -15.49
N GLU A 210 -7.65 -21.43 -16.29
CA GLU A 210 -9.11 -21.51 -16.27
C GLU A 210 -9.62 -22.83 -15.66
N PRO A 211 -9.46 -23.07 -14.34
CA PRO A 211 -9.92 -24.31 -13.73
C PRO A 211 -11.45 -24.41 -13.77
N GLU A 212 -11.96 -25.60 -14.06
CA GLU A 212 -13.40 -25.90 -14.07
C GLU A 212 -14.02 -25.80 -12.67
N THR A 213 -13.23 -26.03 -11.62
CA THR A 213 -13.67 -26.00 -10.22
C THR A 213 -12.72 -25.20 -9.33
N VAL A 214 -13.30 -24.34 -8.49
CA VAL A 214 -12.58 -23.50 -7.54
C VAL A 214 -13.26 -23.61 -6.17
N ASP A 215 -12.56 -24.19 -5.19
CA ASP A 215 -13.02 -24.38 -3.80
C ASP A 215 -12.12 -23.57 -2.85
N VAL A 216 -12.71 -22.67 -2.06
CA VAL A 216 -11.95 -21.62 -1.35
C VAL A 216 -12.47 -21.44 0.06
N GLU A 217 -11.56 -21.53 1.03
CA GLU A 217 -11.79 -21.25 2.44
C GLU A 217 -10.74 -20.22 2.92
N LEU A 218 -11.20 -19.00 3.21
CA LEU A 218 -10.36 -17.89 3.68
C LEU A 218 -10.74 -17.51 5.12
N GLU A 219 -9.74 -17.44 5.99
CA GLU A 219 -9.88 -16.98 7.37
C GLU A 219 -8.96 -15.79 7.68
N GLY A 220 -9.42 -14.88 8.54
CA GLY A 220 -8.64 -13.70 8.92
C GLY A 220 -8.62 -12.62 7.84
N ILE A 221 -7.42 -12.17 7.44
CA ILE A 221 -7.22 -11.12 6.42
C ILE A 221 -6.64 -11.68 5.11
N ALA A 222 -6.75 -13.00 4.91
CA ALA A 222 -6.25 -13.67 3.72
C ALA A 222 -7.01 -13.23 2.46
N SER A 223 -6.31 -13.19 1.32
CA SER A 223 -6.88 -12.79 0.03
C SER A 223 -6.58 -13.80 -1.08
N LEU A 224 -7.50 -13.90 -2.05
CA LEU A 224 -7.35 -14.70 -3.26
C LEU A 224 -7.52 -13.80 -4.49
N ASN A 225 -6.54 -13.79 -5.40
CA ASN A 225 -6.52 -13.00 -6.62
C ASN A 225 -6.55 -13.90 -7.87
N ASP A 226 -7.52 -13.67 -8.75
CA ASP A 226 -7.64 -14.34 -10.05
C ASP A 226 -6.99 -13.47 -11.14
N LYS A 227 -6.02 -14.03 -11.87
CA LYS A 227 -5.32 -13.39 -13.00
C LYS A 227 -5.55 -14.08 -14.35
N SER A 228 -6.53 -14.96 -14.43
CA SER A 228 -6.71 -15.87 -15.58
C SER A 228 -7.19 -15.20 -16.88
N ALA A 229 -7.45 -13.89 -16.87
CA ALA A 229 -8.09 -13.18 -17.98
C ALA A 229 -7.17 -12.22 -18.79
N MET A 230 -5.88 -12.52 -18.98
CA MET A 230 -4.93 -11.54 -19.57
C MET A 230 -4.27 -11.88 -20.93
N ASP A 231 -4.74 -12.87 -21.69
CA ASP A 231 -4.13 -13.27 -22.98
C ASP A 231 -5.02 -13.07 -24.23
N ASP A 232 -5.90 -12.06 -24.25
CA ASP A 232 -6.58 -11.65 -25.50
C ASP A 232 -5.70 -10.73 -26.36
N MET A 233 -5.28 -11.21 -27.54
CA MET A 233 -4.66 -10.36 -28.57
C MET A 233 -5.73 -9.43 -29.18
N ILE A 234 -5.74 -8.16 -28.76
CA ILE A 234 -6.61 -7.14 -29.34
C ILE A 234 -5.96 -6.57 -30.61
N ILE A 235 -6.63 -6.73 -31.75
CA ILE A 235 -6.26 -6.04 -33.01
C ILE A 235 -6.86 -4.64 -32.96
N ILE A 236 -6.01 -3.62 -33.02
CA ILE A 236 -6.33 -2.20 -32.82
C ILE A 236 -5.98 -1.46 -34.11
N ASN A 237 -6.90 -0.63 -34.61
CA ASN A 237 -6.71 0.21 -35.80
C ASN A 237 -6.21 1.61 -35.42
N ASP A 238 -5.75 2.37 -36.41
CA ASP A 238 -5.30 3.75 -36.22
C ASP A 238 -6.45 4.62 -35.68
N GLY A 239 -6.20 5.30 -34.55
CA GLY A 239 -7.19 6.08 -33.80
C GLY A 239 -7.99 5.31 -32.74
N ASP A 240 -7.80 4.00 -32.61
CA ASP A 240 -8.41 3.23 -31.53
C ASP A 240 -7.69 3.51 -30.20
N THR A 241 -8.48 3.61 -29.13
CA THR A 241 -7.97 3.78 -27.76
C THR A 241 -8.26 2.50 -26.98
N VAL A 242 -7.22 1.89 -26.41
CA VAL A 242 -7.38 0.68 -25.61
C VAL A 242 -6.86 0.92 -24.20
N SER A 243 -7.71 0.61 -23.23
CA SER A 243 -7.47 0.81 -21.80
C SER A 243 -7.21 -0.52 -21.11
N PHE A 244 -6.06 -0.61 -20.42
CA PHE A 244 -5.67 -1.77 -19.60
C PHE A 244 -5.37 -1.29 -18.18
N GLY A 245 -6.31 -1.52 -17.26
CA GLY A 245 -6.14 -1.08 -15.86
C GLY A 245 -6.02 0.44 -15.74
N SER A 246 -4.84 0.93 -15.34
CA SER A 246 -4.53 2.38 -15.24
C SER A 246 -3.62 2.89 -16.35
N LYS A 247 -3.54 2.16 -17.45
CA LYS A 247 -2.76 2.55 -18.64
C LYS A 247 -3.72 2.70 -19.80
N GLU A 248 -3.54 3.79 -20.54
CA GLU A 248 -4.25 4.05 -21.78
C GLU A 248 -3.22 4.07 -22.90
N ILE A 249 -3.46 3.30 -23.97
CA ILE A 249 -2.61 3.27 -25.15
C ILE A 249 -3.42 3.91 -26.27
N ILE A 250 -2.89 4.99 -26.83
CA ILE A 250 -3.46 5.71 -27.97
C ILE A 250 -2.46 5.59 -29.12
N ILE A 251 -2.92 5.07 -30.26
CA ILE A 251 -2.11 4.93 -31.47
C ILE A 251 -2.41 6.11 -32.38
N HIS A 252 -1.37 6.88 -32.71
CA HIS A 252 -1.40 7.90 -33.75
C HIS A 252 -0.31 7.62 -34.78
N ASP A 253 -0.68 7.46 -36.05
CA ASP A 253 0.26 7.53 -37.19
C ASP A 253 1.52 6.64 -37.04
N ASN A 254 1.34 5.39 -36.60
CA ASN A 254 2.40 4.39 -36.35
C ASN A 254 3.38 4.70 -35.19
N ASP A 255 3.14 5.71 -34.37
CA ASP A 255 3.84 5.89 -33.09
C ASP A 255 2.98 5.36 -31.92
N ILE A 256 3.63 4.64 -31.01
CA ILE A 256 3.01 4.13 -29.77
C ILE A 256 3.42 5.09 -28.65
N ASP A 257 2.48 5.91 -28.19
CA ASP A 257 2.67 6.71 -26.97
C ASP A 257 2.11 5.93 -25.77
N ILE A 258 2.98 5.62 -24.81
CA ILE A 258 2.61 4.88 -23.59
C ILE A 258 2.51 5.90 -22.47
N ASP A 259 1.30 6.39 -22.19
CA ASP A 259 1.08 7.21 -21.00
C ASP A 259 0.90 6.28 -19.78
N VAL A 260 1.93 6.25 -18.94
CA VAL A 260 1.88 5.51 -17.67
C VAL A 260 1.30 6.46 -16.64
N ASP A 261 0.00 6.35 -16.39
CA ASP A 261 -0.65 7.07 -15.30
C ASP A 261 -0.13 6.50 -13.97
N LYS A 262 0.95 7.12 -13.46
CA LYS A 262 1.44 6.89 -12.10
C LYS A 262 0.34 7.40 -11.18
N LYS A 263 -0.61 6.55 -10.79
CA LYS A 263 -1.68 6.92 -9.84
C LYS A 263 -1.07 7.69 -8.67
N LYS A 264 -1.34 8.99 -8.65
CA LYS A 264 -0.82 9.94 -7.66
C LYS A 264 -1.73 9.88 -6.44
N PHE A 265 -1.16 10.22 -5.28
CA PHE A 265 -1.91 10.51 -4.06
C PHE A 265 -3.21 11.27 -4.41
N ASN A 266 -4.36 10.74 -3.98
CA ASN A 266 -5.67 11.35 -4.17
C ASN A 266 -6.25 11.77 -2.82
N GLY A 267 -6.61 13.05 -2.67
CA GLY A 267 -7.18 13.60 -1.45
C GLY A 267 -8.66 13.27 -1.28
N HIS A 268 -9.22 13.67 -0.13
CA HIS A 268 -10.62 13.44 0.22
C HIS A 268 -11.34 14.75 0.66
N TRP A 269 -10.97 15.87 0.07
CA TRP A 269 -11.57 17.19 0.34
C TRP A 269 -12.61 17.61 -0.72
N GLY A 270 -12.38 17.25 -1.99
CA GLY A 270 -13.27 17.50 -3.12
C GLY A 270 -14.63 16.83 -2.93
N GLY A 271 -15.71 17.61 -3.01
CA GLY A 271 -17.03 17.09 -2.69
C GLY A 271 -18.10 18.12 -2.36
N ILE A 272 -19.26 17.59 -1.96
CA ILE A 272 -20.35 18.31 -1.33
C ILE A 272 -20.44 17.85 0.13
N ASP A 273 -20.15 18.77 1.04
CA ASP A 273 -20.30 18.55 2.47
C ASP A 273 -21.61 19.14 3.00
N PHE A 274 -22.25 18.43 3.93
CA PHE A 274 -23.36 18.96 4.71
C PHE A 274 -22.90 19.22 6.13
N ALA A 275 -23.06 20.47 6.57
CA ALA A 275 -22.61 20.94 7.86
C ALA A 275 -23.79 21.21 8.80
N PHE A 276 -23.59 20.95 10.09
CA PHE A 276 -24.27 21.65 11.18
C PHE A 276 -23.40 22.84 11.60
N ASN A 277 -24.01 24.01 11.75
CA ASN A 277 -23.27 25.24 12.00
C ASN A 277 -23.63 25.80 13.37
N GLY A 278 -22.60 26.18 14.12
CA GLY A 278 -22.70 26.95 15.35
C GLY A 278 -21.57 27.95 15.45
N PHE A 279 -21.40 28.52 16.63
CA PHE A 279 -20.21 29.29 16.97
C PHE A 279 -19.89 29.15 18.45
N LEU A 280 -18.64 29.41 18.82
CA LEU A 280 -18.19 29.51 20.20
C LEU A 280 -17.98 30.99 20.56
N ASN A 281 -18.30 31.40 21.78
CA ASN A 281 -17.83 32.68 22.33
C ASN A 281 -16.39 32.56 22.87
N ALA A 282 -15.81 33.65 23.36
CA ALA A 282 -14.47 33.67 23.96
C ALA A 282 -14.31 32.72 25.17
N ASP A 283 -15.41 32.38 25.85
CA ASP A 283 -15.46 31.46 26.98
C ASP A 283 -15.67 29.98 26.56
N ASN A 284 -15.68 29.69 25.25
CA ASN A 284 -15.96 28.38 24.64
C ASN A 284 -17.38 27.87 24.85
N GLU A 285 -18.34 28.75 25.13
CA GLU A 285 -19.75 28.38 25.20
C GLU A 285 -20.35 28.32 23.80
N LEU A 286 -21.08 27.23 23.52
CA LEU A 286 -21.63 26.94 22.20
C LEU A 286 -22.96 27.66 21.97
N ASN A 287 -23.06 28.36 20.84
CA ASN A 287 -24.23 29.09 20.36
C ASN A 287 -24.71 30.23 21.28
N ASP A 288 -23.83 30.70 22.16
CA ASP A 288 -24.08 31.87 22.99
C ASP A 288 -23.37 33.10 22.40
N ALA A 289 -24.09 34.21 22.32
CA ALA A 289 -23.56 35.49 21.86
C ALA A 289 -23.69 36.53 22.99
N PRO A 290 -22.71 36.64 23.90
CA PRO A 290 -22.77 37.53 25.06
C PRO A 290 -23.07 38.99 24.66
N GLY A 291 -24.09 39.59 25.26
CA GLY A 291 -24.53 40.97 24.93
C GLY A 291 -25.33 41.09 23.62
N TYR A 292 -25.41 40.02 22.83
CA TYR A 292 -26.07 39.94 21.53
C TYR A 292 -27.04 38.75 21.48
N SER A 293 -27.81 38.51 22.54
CA SER A 293 -28.74 37.36 22.64
C SER A 293 -29.80 37.23 21.52
N PHE A 294 -29.86 38.17 20.59
CA PHE A 294 -30.65 38.05 19.35
C PHE A 294 -29.93 37.24 18.26
N MET A 295 -28.65 36.97 18.45
CA MET A 295 -27.78 36.14 17.61
C MET A 295 -27.72 34.68 18.06
N ASP A 296 -28.25 34.35 19.24
CA ASP A 296 -28.37 32.98 19.74
C ASP A 296 -29.04 32.08 18.67
N LEU A 297 -28.50 30.88 18.50
CA LEU A 297 -28.87 29.99 17.40
C LEU A 297 -29.80 28.87 17.85
N ASP A 298 -30.80 28.60 17.01
CA ASP A 298 -31.43 27.28 16.97
C ASP A 298 -30.48 26.34 16.21
N PHE A 299 -29.59 25.70 16.96
CA PHE A 299 -28.54 24.82 16.42
C PHE A 299 -29.11 23.71 15.54
N SER A 300 -30.24 23.11 15.94
CA SER A 300 -30.90 22.02 15.20
C SER A 300 -31.36 22.41 13.80
N LYS A 301 -31.50 23.72 13.53
CA LYS A 301 -31.95 24.28 12.26
C LYS A 301 -30.86 25.11 11.56
N SER A 302 -29.65 25.12 12.10
CA SER A 302 -28.48 25.81 11.53
C SER A 302 -27.62 24.81 10.78
N TRP A 303 -27.58 24.95 9.45
CA TRP A 303 -26.97 23.96 8.55
C TRP A 303 -26.29 24.63 7.36
N GLY A 304 -25.32 23.96 6.75
CA GLY A 304 -24.57 24.45 5.61
C GLY A 304 -24.39 23.42 4.51
N LEU A 305 -24.02 23.93 3.33
CA LEU A 305 -23.53 23.15 2.20
C LEU A 305 -22.19 23.73 1.76
N GLU A 306 -21.18 22.89 1.63
CA GLU A 306 -19.85 23.27 1.15
C GLU A 306 -19.58 22.56 -0.16
N PHE A 307 -19.45 23.32 -1.24
CA PHE A 307 -19.16 22.81 -2.59
C PHE A 307 -17.67 22.96 -2.87
N ASN A 308 -16.88 21.91 -2.66
CA ASN A 308 -15.42 21.91 -2.81
C ASN A 308 -15.05 21.49 -4.25
N PHE A 309 -15.18 22.42 -5.20
CA PHE A 309 -15.25 22.15 -6.64
C PHE A 309 -13.90 22.02 -7.36
N ILE A 310 -12.79 22.44 -6.75
CA ILE A 310 -11.42 22.21 -7.28
C ILE A 310 -10.60 21.60 -6.16
N GLU A 311 -10.03 20.42 -6.38
CA GLU A 311 -9.03 19.81 -5.49
C GLU A 311 -7.70 19.67 -6.23
N GLN A 312 -6.59 19.92 -5.53
CA GLN A 312 -5.25 19.68 -6.02
C GLN A 312 -4.44 18.93 -4.96
N ASN A 313 -3.82 17.85 -5.41
CA ASN A 313 -3.17 16.85 -4.57
C ASN A 313 -1.68 16.76 -4.90
N PHE A 314 -0.83 16.88 -3.88
CA PHE A 314 0.61 16.73 -4.01
C PHE A 314 1.08 15.55 -3.16
N ASN A 315 1.60 14.51 -3.82
CA ASN A 315 2.18 13.37 -3.13
C ASN A 315 3.50 13.75 -2.45
N LEU A 316 3.64 13.43 -1.16
CA LEU A 316 4.87 13.66 -0.40
C LEU A 316 5.64 12.36 -0.18
N ILE A 317 4.99 11.31 0.34
CA ILE A 317 5.65 10.04 0.70
C ILE A 317 4.81 8.85 0.25
N ARG A 318 5.35 8.09 -0.71
CA ARG A 318 4.88 6.75 -1.13
C ARG A 318 3.35 6.65 -1.31
N ASN A 319 2.66 7.71 -1.74
CA ASN A 319 1.20 7.81 -1.90
C ASN A 319 0.37 7.67 -0.61
N HIS A 320 0.97 7.53 0.57
CA HIS A 320 0.26 7.46 1.85
C HIS A 320 0.15 8.82 2.53
N PHE A 321 1.09 9.73 2.25
CA PHE A 321 1.09 11.09 2.77
C PHE A 321 1.10 12.09 1.62
N GLY A 322 0.22 13.07 1.70
CA GLY A 322 0.14 14.13 0.70
C GLY A 322 -0.35 15.45 1.28
N LEU A 323 -0.21 16.48 0.46
CA LEU A 323 -0.74 17.82 0.68
C LEU A 323 -1.97 18.00 -0.20
N VAL A 324 -3.07 18.44 0.39
CA VAL A 324 -4.35 18.71 -0.30
C VAL A 324 -4.63 20.21 -0.20
N THR A 325 -4.94 20.82 -1.34
CA THR A 325 -5.38 22.21 -1.45
C THR A 325 -6.50 22.32 -2.49
N GLY A 326 -7.15 23.47 -2.62
CA GLY A 326 -8.29 23.57 -3.51
C GLY A 326 -9.05 24.89 -3.44
N LEU A 327 -10.25 24.89 -4.01
CA LEU A 327 -11.23 25.98 -3.92
C LEU A 327 -12.64 25.44 -3.71
N GLY A 328 -13.35 26.05 -2.75
CA GLY A 328 -14.69 25.61 -2.37
C GLY A 328 -15.60 26.77 -2.02
N LEU A 329 -16.89 26.64 -2.32
CA LEU A 329 -17.93 27.61 -2.00
C LEU A 329 -18.71 27.11 -0.78
N HIS A 330 -18.55 27.79 0.34
CA HIS A 330 -19.17 27.46 1.63
C HIS A 330 -20.40 28.31 1.84
N ILE A 331 -21.58 27.68 1.92
CA ILE A 331 -22.87 28.33 2.11
C ILE A 331 -23.46 27.89 3.45
N HIS A 332 -23.35 28.74 4.46
CA HIS A 332 -23.80 28.42 5.82
C HIS A 332 -25.06 29.20 6.19
N ASN A 333 -26.09 28.51 6.69
CA ASN A 333 -27.28 29.11 7.27
C ASN A 333 -27.22 29.04 8.80
N TYR A 334 -27.33 30.19 9.43
CA TYR A 334 -27.42 30.38 10.87
C TYR A 334 -28.87 30.74 11.21
N ARG A 335 -29.59 29.81 11.84
CA ARG A 335 -30.97 30.01 12.23
C ARG A 335 -31.00 30.67 13.60
N LEU A 336 -31.51 31.90 13.67
CA LEU A 336 -31.67 32.60 14.93
C LEU A 336 -32.83 31.97 15.73
N ASP A 337 -32.60 31.79 17.03
CA ASP A 337 -33.60 31.30 17.98
C ASP A 337 -34.73 32.34 18.15
N LYS A 338 -34.34 33.61 18.27
CA LYS A 338 -35.29 34.73 18.36
C LYS A 338 -35.79 35.16 16.99
N THR A 339 -37.07 35.50 16.92
CA THR A 339 -37.73 36.06 15.73
C THR A 339 -37.38 37.53 15.56
N THR A 340 -36.15 37.79 15.14
CA THR A 340 -35.57 39.12 15.05
C THR A 340 -35.19 39.50 13.63
N ARG A 341 -35.17 40.79 13.29
CA ARG A 341 -34.64 41.28 12.01
C ARG A 341 -33.28 41.94 12.25
N LEU A 342 -32.26 41.49 11.52
CA LEU A 342 -30.92 42.07 11.56
C LEU A 342 -30.82 43.20 10.54
N PHE A 343 -30.16 44.30 10.91
CA PHE A 343 -29.88 45.44 10.05
C PHE A 343 -28.37 45.73 10.01
N SER A 344 -27.92 46.26 8.89
CA SER A 344 -26.50 46.55 8.57
C SER A 344 -26.22 48.04 8.34
N ASP A 345 -27.24 48.89 8.46
CA ASP A 345 -27.16 50.33 8.16
C ASP A 345 -26.74 51.15 9.39
N SER A 346 -26.27 50.50 10.46
CA SER A 346 -25.81 51.08 11.72
C SER A 346 -24.31 50.86 11.93
N ALA A 347 -23.70 51.54 12.90
CA ALA A 347 -22.28 51.36 13.21
C ALA A 347 -21.93 49.99 13.82
N THR A 348 -22.94 49.23 14.25
CA THR A 348 -22.83 47.87 14.79
C THR A 348 -24.02 47.04 14.33
N LEU A 349 -23.93 45.72 14.41
CA LEU A 349 -25.05 44.83 14.16
C LEU A 349 -26.15 45.08 15.18
N VAL A 350 -27.30 45.58 14.71
CA VAL A 350 -28.46 45.84 15.56
C VAL A 350 -29.66 45.00 15.13
N ASN A 351 -30.58 44.84 16.07
CA ASN A 351 -31.81 44.11 15.88
C ASN A 351 -33.02 44.98 16.23
N PHE A 352 -34.15 44.70 15.59
CA PHE A 352 -35.44 45.20 16.06
C PHE A 352 -36.32 44.02 16.46
N ALA A 353 -36.81 44.05 17.70
CA ALA A 353 -37.85 43.14 18.15
C ALA A 353 -39.13 43.46 17.37
N ASP A 354 -39.63 42.49 16.62
CA ASP A 354 -40.82 42.67 15.81
C ASP A 354 -42.06 42.48 16.70
N THR A 355 -42.54 43.56 17.30
CA THR A 355 -43.72 43.57 18.18
C THR A 355 -45.04 43.65 17.42
N MET A 356 -45.02 43.85 16.09
CA MET A 356 -46.20 44.11 15.27
C MET A 356 -46.43 43.08 14.16
N SER A 357 -45.41 42.34 13.72
CA SER A 357 -45.53 41.31 12.69
C SER A 357 -45.26 39.91 13.26
N ASN A 358 -46.06 38.93 12.84
CA ASN A 358 -45.89 37.51 13.17
C ASN A 358 -44.66 36.93 12.45
N THR A 359 -43.46 37.44 12.76
CA THR A 359 -42.22 36.86 12.26
C THR A 359 -42.06 35.48 12.88
N ILE A 360 -41.99 34.46 12.04
CA ILE A 360 -41.90 33.05 12.47
C ILE A 360 -40.53 32.44 12.22
N ARG A 361 -39.71 33.04 11.34
CA ARG A 361 -38.33 32.60 11.08
C ARG A 361 -37.42 33.77 10.73
N SER A 362 -36.23 33.79 11.30
CA SER A 362 -35.14 34.66 10.88
C SER A 362 -33.85 33.86 10.73
N LYS A 363 -33.07 34.13 9.70
CA LYS A 363 -31.76 33.49 9.52
C LYS A 363 -30.77 34.42 8.84
N LEU A 364 -29.50 34.23 9.18
CA LEU A 364 -28.35 34.81 8.50
C LEU A 364 -27.73 33.75 7.59
N VAL A 365 -27.44 34.13 6.36
CA VAL A 365 -26.80 33.24 5.37
C VAL A 365 -25.49 33.87 4.94
N THR A 366 -24.43 33.09 5.02
CA THR A 366 -23.08 33.51 4.64
C THR A 366 -22.58 32.65 3.48
N ASN A 367 -21.86 33.27 2.54
CA ASN A 367 -21.26 32.60 1.39
C ASN A 367 -19.79 33.01 1.32
N TYR A 368 -18.90 32.05 1.49
CA TYR A 368 -17.45 32.25 1.42
C TYR A 368 -16.84 31.40 0.33
N LEU A 369 -15.87 31.97 -0.39
CA LEU A 369 -14.93 31.18 -1.19
C LEU A 369 -13.77 30.79 -0.27
N VAL A 370 -13.45 29.51 -0.17
CA VAL A 370 -12.50 28.95 0.79
C VAL A 370 -11.39 28.19 0.06
N LEU A 371 -10.16 28.41 0.51
CA LEU A 371 -8.95 27.72 0.09
C LEU A 371 -8.41 26.94 1.32
N PRO A 372 -8.39 25.60 1.27
CA PRO A 372 -7.80 24.77 2.31
C PRO A 372 -6.31 24.52 2.05
N LEU A 373 -5.60 24.16 3.12
CA LEU A 373 -4.28 23.55 3.05
C LEU A 373 -4.21 22.45 4.12
N LEU A 374 -4.29 21.19 3.68
CA LEU A 374 -4.32 20.02 4.55
C LEU A 374 -3.11 19.14 4.32
N ILE A 375 -2.59 18.55 5.39
CA ILE A 375 -1.75 17.36 5.32
C ILE A 375 -2.68 16.18 5.54
N GLU A 376 -2.65 15.22 4.63
CA GLU A 376 -3.52 14.06 4.67
C GLU A 376 -2.70 12.76 4.65
N TYR A 377 -3.09 11.86 5.54
CA TYR A 377 -2.62 10.48 5.59
C TYR A 377 -3.73 9.55 5.14
N GLN A 378 -3.39 8.54 4.35
CA GLN A 378 -4.30 7.49 3.90
C GLN A 378 -3.65 6.11 3.94
N THR A 379 -4.42 5.09 4.37
CA THR A 379 -3.92 3.70 4.45
C THR A 379 -3.71 3.08 3.08
N ASN A 380 -4.44 3.51 2.06
CA ASN A 380 -4.26 3.06 0.69
C ASN A 380 -4.49 4.21 -0.29
N GLY A 381 -3.40 4.79 -0.80
CA GLY A 381 -3.48 5.85 -1.81
C GLY A 381 -3.70 5.37 -3.25
N LYS A 382 -4.00 4.07 -3.45
CA LYS A 382 -4.32 3.49 -4.76
C LYS A 382 -5.82 3.23 -4.95
N ASN A 383 -6.62 3.19 -3.87
CA ASN A 383 -8.06 2.89 -3.92
C ASN A 383 -8.85 3.64 -2.82
N ASN A 384 -9.67 4.62 -3.23
CA ASN A 384 -10.47 5.46 -2.33
C ASN A 384 -11.80 4.81 -1.89
N LYS A 385 -12.12 3.58 -2.34
CA LYS A 385 -13.39 2.92 -1.97
C LYS A 385 -13.35 2.23 -0.61
N ASN A 386 -12.17 1.83 -0.14
CA ASN A 386 -12.02 1.10 1.12
C ASN A 386 -10.69 1.45 1.82
N SER A 387 -10.46 2.75 2.03
CA SER A 387 -9.28 3.27 2.71
C SER A 387 -9.67 4.17 3.87
N PHE A 388 -8.96 4.02 4.98
CA PHE A 388 -9.00 4.98 6.07
C PHE A 388 -8.16 6.19 5.68
N HIS A 389 -8.64 7.38 5.96
CA HIS A 389 -7.90 8.61 5.75
C HIS A 389 -8.19 9.65 6.84
N ILE A 390 -7.20 10.50 7.08
CA ILE A 390 -7.27 11.61 8.02
C ILE A 390 -6.51 12.80 7.45
N GLY A 391 -7.19 13.95 7.37
CA GLY A 391 -6.64 15.21 6.91
C GLY A 391 -6.71 16.26 8.01
N VAL A 392 -5.60 16.96 8.26
CA VAL A 392 -5.56 18.07 9.23
C VAL A 392 -4.80 19.24 8.63
N GLY A 393 -5.30 20.44 8.84
CA GLY A 393 -4.62 21.66 8.41
C GLY A 393 -5.43 22.91 8.68
N GLY A 394 -5.26 23.90 7.80
CA GLY A 394 -5.92 25.19 7.93
C GLY A 394 -6.70 25.58 6.68
N PHE A 395 -7.48 26.65 6.81
CA PHE A 395 -8.15 27.26 5.68
C PHE A 395 -8.09 28.78 5.76
N VAL A 396 -8.23 29.41 4.60
CA VAL A 396 -8.50 30.85 4.45
C VAL A 396 -9.71 31.00 3.53
N GLY A 397 -10.54 32.00 3.78
CA GLY A 397 -11.72 32.27 2.97
C GLY A 397 -12.04 33.74 2.85
N THR A 398 -12.71 34.11 1.77
CA THR A 398 -13.16 35.48 1.48
C THR A 398 -14.68 35.49 1.29
N ARG A 399 -15.36 36.47 1.90
CA ARG A 399 -16.81 36.60 1.86
C ARG A 399 -17.26 37.06 0.48
N MET A 400 -18.05 36.24 -0.20
CA MET A 400 -18.60 36.55 -1.53
C MET A 400 -19.94 37.26 -1.44
N SER A 401 -20.81 36.78 -0.56
CA SER A 401 -22.11 37.41 -0.33
C SER A 401 -22.70 36.98 1.01
N SER A 402 -23.64 37.78 1.48
CA SER A 402 -24.38 37.50 2.70
C SER A 402 -25.79 38.06 2.57
N HIS A 403 -26.75 37.37 3.17
CA HIS A 403 -28.11 37.86 3.24
C HIS A 403 -28.81 37.37 4.48
N THR A 404 -29.77 38.17 4.95
CA THR A 404 -30.74 37.70 5.93
C THR A 404 -32.00 37.25 5.21
N LYS A 405 -32.69 36.27 5.78
CA LYS A 405 -34.03 35.87 5.32
C LYS A 405 -35.00 35.83 6.48
N VAL A 406 -36.05 36.63 6.39
CA VAL A 406 -37.13 36.71 7.37
C VAL A 406 -38.41 36.16 6.75
N VAL A 407 -39.15 35.36 7.52
CA VAL A 407 -40.46 34.81 7.12
C VAL A 407 -41.52 35.28 8.09
N MET A 408 -42.58 35.88 7.55
CA MET A 408 -43.71 36.41 8.31
C MET A 408 -44.98 35.64 7.97
N ASP A 409 -45.86 35.47 8.96
CA ASP A 409 -47.19 34.89 8.79
C ASP A 409 -48.26 35.99 8.80
N ASN A 410 -48.85 36.26 7.65
CA ASN A 410 -49.82 37.34 7.50
C ASN A 410 -51.28 36.84 7.62
N GLY A 411 -51.49 35.64 8.21
CA GLY A 411 -52.82 35.05 8.42
C GLY A 411 -53.42 34.37 7.19
N ASN A 412 -53.05 34.78 5.98
CA ASN A 412 -53.44 34.16 4.70
C ASN A 412 -52.29 33.38 4.02
N GLY A 413 -51.12 33.31 4.64
CA GLY A 413 -49.93 32.70 4.03
C GLY A 413 -48.63 33.22 4.61
N LYS A 414 -47.51 32.72 4.06
CA LYS A 414 -46.15 33.04 4.54
C LYS A 414 -45.37 33.87 3.52
N ASP A 415 -45.08 35.11 3.88
CA ASP A 415 -44.24 36.00 3.08
C ASP A 415 -42.76 35.84 3.45
N LYS A 416 -41.88 35.94 2.46
CA LYS A 416 -40.44 35.69 2.59
C LYS A 416 -39.66 36.89 2.06
N TYR A 417 -38.93 37.58 2.93
CA TYR A 417 -38.09 38.70 2.57
C TYR A 417 -36.62 38.29 2.67
N LYS A 418 -35.82 38.63 1.65
CA LYS A 418 -34.37 38.46 1.65
C LYS A 418 -33.71 39.82 1.50
N SER A 419 -32.79 40.16 2.39
CA SER A 419 -32.02 41.41 2.32
C SER A 419 -30.54 41.09 2.18
N TRP A 420 -29.91 41.55 1.10
CA TRP A 420 -28.50 41.31 0.80
C TRP A 420 -27.66 42.48 1.29
N ASN A 421 -26.74 42.23 2.21
CA ASN A 421 -25.78 43.20 2.72
C ASN A 421 -24.65 42.44 3.47
N ASN A 422 -23.63 43.14 3.96
CA ASN A 422 -22.51 42.55 4.69
C ASN A 422 -22.87 42.08 6.12
N TYR A 423 -23.81 42.72 6.81
CA TYR A 423 -24.15 42.45 8.22
C TYR A 423 -22.96 42.47 9.16
N HIS A 424 -22.00 43.38 8.90
CA HIS A 424 -20.75 43.48 9.65
C HIS A 424 -19.96 42.16 9.72
N LEU A 425 -20.19 41.24 8.78
CA LEU A 425 -19.46 39.99 8.70
C LEU A 425 -18.06 40.23 8.19
N ASN A 426 -17.09 39.62 8.86
CA ASN A 426 -15.69 39.72 8.50
C ASN A 426 -15.48 39.37 7.01
N PRO A 427 -14.83 40.21 6.20
CA PRO A 427 -14.59 39.89 4.79
C PRO A 427 -13.64 38.69 4.60
N ILE A 428 -12.85 38.35 5.62
CA ILE A 428 -11.88 37.26 5.60
C ILE A 428 -12.15 36.32 6.78
N LYS A 429 -12.19 35.01 6.52
CA LYS A 429 -12.16 34.00 7.58
C LYS A 429 -10.92 33.13 7.48
N TYR A 430 -10.37 32.69 8.59
CA TYR A 430 -9.31 31.68 8.61
C TYR A 430 -9.43 30.81 9.86
N GLY A 431 -8.94 29.58 9.77
CA GLY A 431 -9.15 28.62 10.84
C GLY A 431 -8.49 27.28 10.62
N LEU A 432 -8.86 26.34 11.47
CA LEU A 432 -8.41 24.94 11.45
C LEU A 432 -9.46 24.06 10.78
N MET A 433 -9.01 23.06 10.06
CA MET A 433 -9.84 22.07 9.39
C MET A 433 -9.30 20.67 9.69
N ALA A 434 -10.21 19.78 10.06
CA ALA A 434 -9.92 18.37 10.28
C ALA A 434 -10.97 17.52 9.56
N ARG A 435 -10.51 16.42 8.97
CA ARG A 435 -11.34 15.43 8.25
C ARG A 435 -10.88 14.03 8.61
N ILE A 436 -11.82 13.12 8.78
CA ILE A 436 -11.54 11.71 9.03
C ILE A 436 -12.61 10.88 8.34
N GLY A 437 -12.21 9.80 7.68
CA GLY A 437 -13.14 9.02 6.90
C GLY A 437 -12.67 7.62 6.60
N TRP A 438 -13.63 6.84 6.11
CA TRP A 438 -13.41 5.50 5.57
C TRP A 438 -14.17 5.38 4.25
N GLY A 439 -13.43 5.25 3.15
CA GLY A 439 -13.99 5.18 1.81
C GLY A 439 -14.84 6.42 1.46
N HIS A 440 -16.13 6.22 1.24
CA HIS A 440 -17.08 7.29 0.90
C HIS A 440 -17.67 8.02 2.12
N LEU A 441 -17.45 7.51 3.34
CA LEU A 441 -17.98 8.11 4.57
C LEU A 441 -16.93 9.00 5.22
N ASN A 442 -17.09 10.31 5.07
CA ASN A 442 -16.14 11.29 5.59
C ASN A 442 -16.85 12.24 6.57
N LEU A 443 -16.25 12.39 7.75
CA LEU A 443 -16.63 13.38 8.74
C LEU A 443 -15.64 14.52 8.70
N PHE A 444 -16.12 15.74 8.92
CA PHE A 444 -15.26 16.92 8.98
C PHE A 444 -15.67 17.84 10.12
N ALA A 445 -14.71 18.67 10.53
CA ALA A 445 -14.90 19.78 11.43
C ALA A 445 -14.02 20.97 10.99
N ASN A 446 -14.62 22.15 10.95
CA ASN A 446 -13.99 23.43 10.67
C ASN A 446 -14.18 24.33 11.88
N TYR A 447 -13.11 24.97 12.33
CA TYR A 447 -13.15 25.93 13.42
C TYR A 447 -12.45 27.20 13.01
N SER A 448 -13.20 28.30 12.97
CA SER A 448 -12.67 29.61 12.61
C SER A 448 -11.92 30.23 13.78
N LEU A 449 -10.68 30.66 13.54
CA LEU A 449 -9.88 31.43 14.49
C LEU A 449 -10.14 32.94 14.36
N SER A 450 -10.65 33.37 13.21
CA SER A 450 -11.16 34.73 12.99
C SER A 450 -12.58 34.88 13.55
N PRO A 451 -12.91 36.00 14.24
CA PRO A 451 -14.28 36.32 14.61
C PRO A 451 -15.22 36.39 13.41
N MET A 452 -16.49 36.03 13.60
CA MET A 452 -17.54 36.06 12.58
C MET A 452 -17.82 37.49 12.09
N PHE A 453 -17.71 38.47 12.98
CA PHE A 453 -18.00 39.87 12.75
C PHE A 453 -16.71 40.71 12.73
N GLU A 454 -16.77 41.88 12.10
CA GLU A 454 -15.70 42.88 12.14
C GLU A 454 -15.51 43.43 13.57
N ASP A 455 -14.29 43.85 13.88
CA ASP A 455 -13.89 44.27 15.23
C ASP A 455 -14.81 45.38 15.77
N ASN A 456 -15.44 45.12 16.91
CA ASN A 456 -16.41 46.01 17.56
C ASN A 456 -17.71 46.28 16.77
N GLU A 457 -17.97 45.56 15.68
CA GLU A 457 -19.18 45.73 14.86
C GLU A 457 -20.23 44.63 15.09
N GLY A 458 -19.96 43.64 15.93
CA GLY A 458 -20.89 42.56 16.29
C GLY A 458 -20.39 41.73 17.48
N PRO A 459 -21.05 40.61 17.82
CA PRO A 459 -20.58 39.72 18.88
C PRO A 459 -19.25 39.06 18.53
N GLU A 460 -18.40 38.89 19.53
CA GLU A 460 -17.15 38.15 19.41
C GLU A 460 -17.42 36.65 19.49
N VAL A 461 -17.76 36.07 18.34
CA VAL A 461 -18.06 34.64 18.20
C VAL A 461 -17.28 34.02 17.04
N TYR A 462 -16.91 32.75 17.20
CA TYR A 462 -16.02 32.00 16.31
C TYR A 462 -16.80 30.84 15.67
N PRO A 463 -17.04 30.88 14.36
CA PRO A 463 -17.79 29.84 13.66
C PRO A 463 -17.20 28.43 13.87
N LEU A 464 -18.09 27.47 14.13
CA LEU A 464 -17.81 26.06 14.26
C LEU A 464 -18.75 25.29 13.35
N GLU A 465 -18.19 24.58 12.37
CA GLU A 465 -18.96 23.76 11.44
C GLU A 465 -18.49 22.31 11.53
N PHE A 466 -19.42 21.36 11.57
CA PHE A 466 -19.07 19.94 11.50
C PHE A 466 -20.16 19.14 10.81
N GLY A 467 -19.80 18.04 10.20
CA GLY A 467 -20.77 17.22 9.51
C GLY A 467 -20.16 16.11 8.69
N LEU A 468 -20.79 15.82 7.55
CA LEU A 468 -20.44 14.70 6.69
C LEU A 468 -20.38 15.09 5.21
N THR A 469 -19.48 14.45 4.49
CA THR A 469 -19.44 14.51 3.01
C THR A 469 -20.56 13.64 2.46
N ILE A 470 -21.44 14.24 1.65
CA ILE A 470 -22.55 13.53 0.99
C ILE A 470 -22.09 12.96 -0.36
N VAL A 471 -21.24 13.69 -1.08
CA VAL A 471 -20.69 13.29 -2.37
C VAL A 471 -19.23 13.68 -2.39
N GLY A 472 -18.31 12.72 -2.53
CA GLY A 472 -16.89 12.99 -2.81
C GLY A 472 -16.57 12.70 -4.27
N TRP A 473 -15.61 13.42 -4.85
CA TRP A 473 -15.12 13.18 -6.22
C TRP A 473 -13.61 13.24 -6.31
#